data_AF-A0A1W1IB08-F1
#
_entry.id   AF-A0A1W1IB08-F1
#
_cell.length_a   1.000
_cell.length_b   1.000
_cell.length_c   1.000
_cell.angle_alpha   90.00
_cell.angle_beta   90.00
_cell.angle_gamma   90.00
#
_symmetry.space_group_name_H-M   'P 1'
#
loop_
_entity.id
_entity.type
_entity.pdbx_description
1 polymer ?
#
loop_
_entity_poly.entity_id
_entity_poly.type
_entity_poly.pdbx_seq_one_letter_code
_entity_poly.pdbx_strand_id
1 'polypeptide(L)'
;MADPALVAVKTPGHIRFPGNLAFLEGVEQAGGRVVRQLTGHLVFYRSDGRRILATDPAGHPLHECEWGEDIQGKPILLRARIRLDWGAWVGIKPAGLVNETMLNLATRPGWQRLTSDDLRGMAAQAMQVPIEEVRWFYRDEDVSIDKVGIARIRHRKDALYLLKNGDFSDSRFMSCMGAMNWANIDFLPVVELFKSLLPGTGSAAFELIRGLYDDQCQTRSAPTPLRYRGLPTYPSEAAFRLFCSYFTPHVEGHRDVHTVFMDQVRAHEVRWLPAPSPPLRYFDAAHGCCLTYKGDSLQKATLADDSAGLPYVTPVINKVNPCDRVAFVAEGSVILRDRHRESRLRVALPEGHRDQPVAETTVSPVDWRSLFVPALPPIDPPDAYGAVLFYPEDGAEIGETAAQPFVADYIQDSAQQDREIGKMLTEARRVLIANGDAVIATCVPFDRPRNYTAWVSVPALAQKQAQQLWTICAGLKRWDWLAGIKLRLDGKGGTDRPSPDLHDLAYFWIPYAVGADPVLLASAVGELGGALRSGGGAFVTGPAGLGAFWRSWGFRLAWQEPVDTLPTFRMHRNVLPKATLKAGLTLYQVIKV
;
A
#
# COMPACT_ATOMS: atom_id res chain seq x y z
N MET A 1 3.65 20.57 -33.49
CA MET A 1 3.77 19.62 -32.35
C MET A 1 4.82 18.58 -32.71
N ALA A 2 5.68 18.20 -31.78
CA ALA A 2 6.63 17.10 -31.99
C ALA A 2 5.86 15.77 -32.13
N ASP A 3 6.39 14.82 -32.91
CA ASP A 3 5.81 13.48 -33.04
C ASP A 3 5.82 12.78 -31.66
N PRO A 4 4.66 12.40 -31.11
CA PRO A 4 4.58 11.74 -29.80
C PRO A 4 5.40 10.45 -29.71
N ALA A 5 5.60 9.73 -30.83
CA ALA A 5 6.45 8.54 -30.84
C ALA A 5 7.93 8.90 -30.63
N LEU A 6 8.39 10.01 -31.21
CA LEU A 6 9.73 10.55 -30.96
C LEU A 6 9.85 11.07 -29.53
N VAL A 7 8.83 11.76 -29.00
CA VAL A 7 8.82 12.22 -27.60
C VAL A 7 8.96 11.03 -26.65
N ALA A 8 8.23 9.93 -26.91
CA ALA A 8 8.25 8.73 -26.09
C ALA A 8 9.65 8.11 -25.97
N VAL A 9 10.40 8.04 -27.07
CA VAL A 9 11.70 7.34 -27.08
C VAL A 9 12.90 8.28 -26.91
N LYS A 10 12.85 9.52 -27.38
CA LYS A 10 14.01 10.43 -27.35
C LYS A 10 14.09 11.27 -26.08
N THR A 11 13.01 11.40 -25.30
CA THR A 11 13.03 12.18 -24.07
C THR A 11 13.87 11.46 -22.99
N PRO A 12 14.87 12.12 -22.40
CA PRO A 12 15.72 11.51 -21.38
C PRO A 12 14.92 10.90 -20.23
N GLY A 13 15.20 9.63 -19.94
CA GLY A 13 14.61 8.90 -18.83
C GLY A 13 13.26 8.22 -19.10
N HIS A 14 12.66 8.43 -20.28
CA HIS A 14 11.47 7.69 -20.70
C HIS A 14 11.76 6.20 -20.95
N ILE A 15 12.91 5.90 -21.53
CA ILE A 15 13.48 4.55 -21.64
C ILE A 15 14.70 4.49 -20.73
N ARG A 16 14.76 3.49 -19.85
CA ARG A 16 15.89 3.30 -18.92
C ARG A 16 16.45 1.88 -18.94
N PHE A 17 15.67 0.88 -19.35
CA PHE A 17 16.16 -0.48 -19.28
C PHE A 17 17.22 -0.74 -20.36
N PRO A 18 18.36 -1.35 -20.00
CA PRO A 18 19.45 -1.61 -20.93
C PRO A 18 19.00 -2.33 -22.20
N GLY A 19 18.13 -3.34 -22.08
CA GLY A 19 17.61 -4.10 -23.22
C GLY A 19 16.73 -3.28 -24.18
N ASN A 20 16.28 -2.09 -23.76
CA ASN A 20 15.45 -1.22 -24.57
C ASN A 20 16.21 -0.02 -25.18
N LEU A 21 17.49 0.17 -24.84
CA LEU A 21 18.25 1.34 -25.31
C LEU A 21 18.44 1.37 -26.83
N ALA A 22 18.42 0.22 -27.51
CA ALA A 22 18.48 0.15 -28.96
C ALA A 22 17.30 0.87 -29.66
N PHE A 23 16.14 0.94 -29.01
CA PHE A 23 14.96 1.63 -29.56
C PHE A 23 15.10 3.16 -29.53
N LEU A 24 16.11 3.70 -28.83
CA LEU A 24 16.41 5.13 -28.82
C LEU A 24 16.84 5.63 -30.19
N GLU A 25 17.51 4.81 -31.01
CA GLU A 25 18.03 5.22 -32.32
C GLU A 25 16.88 5.30 -33.34
N GLY A 26 16.00 4.30 -33.32
CA GLY A 26 14.73 4.27 -34.03
C GLY A 26 14.01 2.94 -33.80
N VAL A 27 12.70 2.98 -33.55
CA VAL A 27 11.93 1.78 -33.17
C VAL A 27 11.94 0.73 -34.29
N GLU A 28 11.67 1.16 -35.52
CA GLU A 28 11.65 0.27 -36.69
C GLU A 28 13.06 -0.23 -37.06
N GLN A 29 14.08 0.62 -36.87
CA GLN A 29 15.49 0.24 -37.12
C GLN A 29 15.94 -0.88 -36.17
N ALA A 30 15.45 -0.88 -34.93
CA ALA A 30 15.65 -1.95 -33.97
C ALA A 30 14.71 -3.17 -34.19
N GLY A 31 13.96 -3.22 -35.30
CA GLY A 31 13.02 -4.29 -35.64
C GLY A 31 11.71 -4.25 -34.86
N GLY A 32 11.44 -3.17 -34.14
CA GLY A 32 10.20 -2.97 -33.41
C GLY A 32 9.09 -2.33 -34.24
N ARG A 33 7.93 -2.13 -33.63
CA ARG A 33 6.80 -1.39 -34.23
C ARG A 33 6.05 -0.56 -33.19
N VAL A 34 5.38 0.49 -33.64
CA VAL A 34 4.52 1.34 -32.80
C VAL A 34 3.08 1.20 -33.26
N VAL A 35 2.15 1.03 -32.32
CA VAL A 35 0.72 1.03 -32.58
C VAL A 35 0.07 2.19 -31.85
N ARG A 36 -0.67 3.02 -32.58
CA ARG A 36 -1.56 4.02 -32.02
C ARG A 36 -2.94 3.41 -31.79
N GLN A 37 -3.40 3.41 -30.55
CA GLN A 37 -4.74 2.97 -30.18
C GLN A 37 -5.77 4.04 -30.56
N LEU A 38 -7.06 3.66 -30.59
CA LEU A 38 -8.18 4.58 -30.85
C LEU A 38 -8.22 5.77 -29.87
N THR A 39 -7.70 5.56 -28.67
CA THR A 39 -7.60 6.57 -27.60
C THR A 39 -6.38 7.49 -27.77
N GLY A 40 -5.67 7.39 -28.89
CA GLY A 40 -4.45 8.12 -29.18
C GLY A 40 -3.19 7.59 -28.49
N HIS A 41 -3.33 6.70 -27.51
CA HIS A 41 -2.22 6.10 -26.76
C HIS A 41 -1.31 5.30 -27.68
N LEU A 42 -0.02 5.25 -27.34
CA LEU A 42 0.98 4.53 -28.13
C LEU A 42 1.47 3.30 -27.39
N VAL A 43 1.60 2.19 -28.12
CA VAL A 43 2.21 0.96 -27.62
C VAL A 43 3.36 0.55 -28.53
N PHE A 44 4.52 0.34 -27.94
CA PHE A 44 5.76 -0.01 -28.61
C PHE A 44 6.05 -1.48 -28.38
N TYR A 45 6.36 -2.21 -29.45
CA TYR A 45 6.61 -3.64 -29.45
C TYR A 45 7.98 -3.97 -30.02
N ARG A 46 8.61 -5.01 -29.47
CA ARG A 46 9.73 -5.73 -30.07
C ARG A 46 9.29 -6.50 -31.32
N SER A 47 10.28 -7.02 -32.05
CA SER A 47 10.08 -7.90 -33.21
C SER A 47 9.30 -9.18 -32.89
N ASP A 48 9.44 -9.71 -31.67
CA ASP A 48 8.71 -10.88 -31.16
C ASP A 48 7.28 -10.56 -30.68
N GLY A 49 6.83 -9.31 -30.85
CA GLY A 49 5.50 -8.85 -30.44
C GLY A 49 5.37 -8.54 -28.95
N ARG A 50 6.45 -8.57 -28.16
CA ARG A 50 6.40 -8.19 -26.74
C ARG A 50 6.43 -6.67 -26.57
N ARG A 51 5.51 -6.15 -25.77
CA ARG A 51 5.42 -4.71 -25.44
C ARG A 51 6.62 -4.28 -24.60
N ILE A 52 7.27 -3.19 -24.99
CA ILE A 52 8.39 -2.59 -24.23
C ILE A 52 8.03 -1.26 -23.58
N LEU A 53 7.08 -0.52 -24.14
CA LEU A 53 6.70 0.81 -23.66
C LEU A 53 5.22 1.05 -24.02
N ALA A 54 4.49 1.68 -23.10
CA ALA A 54 3.19 2.28 -23.40
C ALA A 54 3.20 3.74 -22.93
N THR A 55 2.57 4.62 -23.71
CA THR A 55 2.50 6.05 -23.40
C THR A 55 1.08 6.58 -23.55
N ASP A 56 0.83 7.73 -22.93
CA ASP A 56 -0.30 8.58 -23.28
C ASP A 56 -0.14 9.15 -24.72
N PRO A 57 -1.17 9.85 -25.26
CA PRO A 57 -1.11 10.39 -26.61
C PRO A 57 -0.02 11.45 -26.86
N ALA A 58 0.52 12.06 -25.81
CA ALA A 58 1.58 13.06 -25.88
C ALA A 58 3.00 12.43 -25.80
N GLY A 59 3.09 11.12 -25.59
CA GLY A 59 4.36 10.40 -25.49
C GLY A 59 4.91 10.31 -24.07
N HIS A 60 4.10 10.61 -23.04
CA HIS A 60 4.50 10.42 -21.64
C HIS A 60 4.37 8.94 -21.24
N PRO A 61 5.43 8.31 -20.71
CA PRO A 61 5.41 6.91 -20.32
C PRO A 61 4.38 6.59 -19.24
N LEU A 62 3.60 5.54 -19.49
CA LEU A 62 2.75 4.87 -18.51
C LEU A 62 3.52 3.74 -17.83
N HIS A 63 4.23 2.92 -18.63
CA HIS A 63 5.08 1.85 -18.16
C HIS A 63 6.13 1.43 -19.21
N GLU A 64 7.23 0.87 -18.73
CA GLU A 64 8.29 0.25 -19.53
C GLU A 64 8.49 -1.21 -19.07
N CYS A 65 8.71 -2.13 -20.02
CA CYS A 65 8.96 -3.55 -19.78
C CYS A 65 10.29 -3.97 -20.40
N GLU A 66 11.10 -4.74 -19.69
CA GLU A 66 12.28 -5.42 -20.23
C GLU A 66 12.03 -6.92 -20.28
N TRP A 67 12.19 -7.49 -21.47
CA TRP A 67 11.98 -8.91 -21.75
C TRP A 67 13.31 -9.59 -22.06
N GLY A 68 13.48 -10.80 -21.57
CA GLY A 68 14.59 -11.69 -21.88
C GLY A 68 14.07 -13.06 -22.30
N GLU A 69 14.94 -14.06 -22.25
CA GLU A 69 14.61 -15.45 -22.55
C GLU A 69 15.01 -16.35 -21.38
N ASP A 70 14.22 -17.39 -21.12
CA ASP A 70 14.59 -18.44 -20.19
C ASP A 70 15.56 -19.46 -20.82
N ILE A 71 15.94 -20.49 -20.05
CA ILE A 71 16.83 -21.57 -20.51
C ILE A 71 16.27 -22.38 -21.70
N GLN A 72 14.97 -22.26 -22.00
CA GLN A 72 14.28 -22.93 -23.11
C GLN A 72 14.06 -21.97 -24.29
N GLY A 73 14.60 -20.75 -24.23
CA GLY A 73 14.41 -19.71 -25.24
C GLY A 73 13.01 -19.09 -25.22
N LYS A 74 12.21 -19.31 -24.17
CA LYS A 74 10.88 -18.70 -24.06
C LYS A 74 11.00 -17.28 -23.50
N PRO A 75 10.21 -16.34 -24.01
CA PRO A 75 10.24 -14.97 -23.54
C PRO A 75 9.76 -14.88 -22.08
N ILE A 76 10.55 -14.19 -21.24
CA ILE A 76 10.23 -13.90 -19.85
C ILE A 76 10.33 -12.41 -19.58
N LEU A 77 9.46 -11.89 -18.72
CA LEU A 77 9.61 -10.51 -18.23
C LEU A 77 10.74 -10.52 -17.19
N LEU A 78 11.77 -9.72 -17.42
CA LEU A 78 12.89 -9.58 -16.48
C LEU A 78 12.56 -8.55 -15.39
N ARG A 79 11.91 -7.45 -15.81
CA ARG A 79 11.43 -6.38 -14.94
C ARG A 79 10.50 -5.45 -15.71
N ALA A 80 9.67 -4.74 -14.96
CA ALA A 80 8.90 -3.62 -15.48
C ALA A 80 9.04 -2.41 -14.54
N ARG A 81 8.71 -1.23 -15.04
CA ARG A 81 8.47 -0.05 -14.21
C ARG A 81 7.21 0.66 -14.67
N ILE A 82 6.41 1.08 -13.72
CA ILE A 82 5.13 1.77 -13.93
C ILE A 82 5.24 3.18 -13.34
N ARG A 83 4.77 4.17 -14.09
CA ARG A 83 4.71 5.56 -13.63
C ARG A 83 3.41 5.76 -12.86
N LEU A 84 3.46 6.42 -11.71
CA LEU A 84 2.30 6.81 -10.93
C LEU A 84 1.77 8.18 -11.40
N ASP A 85 0.52 8.48 -11.06
CA ASP A 85 -0.20 9.68 -11.52
C ASP A 85 0.47 10.99 -11.04
N TRP A 86 1.21 10.94 -9.94
CA TRP A 86 1.98 12.07 -9.39
C TRP A 86 3.46 12.03 -9.80
N GLY A 87 3.84 11.16 -10.72
CA GLY A 87 5.14 11.17 -11.40
C GLY A 87 6.19 10.19 -10.86
N ALA A 88 6.01 9.62 -9.66
CA ALA A 88 6.92 8.60 -9.14
C ALA A 88 6.91 7.30 -9.94
N TRP A 89 7.98 6.51 -9.81
CA TRP A 89 8.15 5.23 -10.48
C TRP A 89 8.13 4.08 -9.49
N VAL A 90 7.38 3.04 -9.83
CA VAL A 90 7.38 1.76 -9.12
C VAL A 90 7.89 0.67 -10.06
N GLY A 91 8.85 -0.12 -9.59
CA GLY A 91 9.40 -1.25 -10.32
C GLY A 91 8.73 -2.56 -9.92
N ILE A 92 8.64 -3.48 -10.86
CA ILE A 92 8.20 -4.86 -10.65
C ILE A 92 9.33 -5.78 -11.06
N LYS A 93 9.77 -6.66 -10.17
CA LYS A 93 10.67 -7.78 -10.47
C LYS A 93 9.91 -9.09 -10.37
N PRO A 94 9.66 -9.78 -11.49
CA PRO A 94 9.13 -11.13 -11.49
C PRO A 94 10.00 -12.07 -10.66
N ALA A 95 9.38 -12.86 -9.78
CA ALA A 95 10.08 -13.72 -8.81
C ALA A 95 11.19 -12.99 -8.00
N GLY A 96 11.04 -11.68 -7.76
CA GLY A 96 12.01 -10.87 -7.04
C GLY A 96 12.16 -11.26 -5.57
N LEU A 97 11.15 -11.92 -5.00
CA LEU A 97 11.21 -12.48 -3.65
C LEU A 97 11.02 -14.00 -3.72
N VAL A 98 12.02 -14.75 -3.25
CA VAL A 98 11.99 -16.21 -3.16
C VAL A 98 12.23 -16.63 -1.72
N ASN A 99 11.17 -17.10 -1.06
CA ASN A 99 11.25 -17.62 0.30
C ASN A 99 11.50 -19.13 0.24
N GLU A 100 12.58 -19.60 0.86
CA GLU A 100 12.90 -21.03 0.92
C GLU A 100 12.65 -21.57 2.34
N THR A 101 11.86 -22.64 2.42
CA THR A 101 11.58 -23.38 3.65
C THR A 101 12.18 -24.78 3.53
N MET A 102 12.94 -25.19 4.54
CA MET A 102 13.50 -26.54 4.63
C MET A 102 12.82 -27.33 5.75
N LEU A 103 12.37 -28.55 5.43
CA LEU A 103 11.73 -29.45 6.39
C LEU A 103 12.51 -30.77 6.44
N ASN A 104 12.87 -31.21 7.65
CA ASN A 104 13.45 -32.53 7.84
C ASN A 104 12.34 -33.57 7.96
N LEU A 105 12.11 -34.34 6.88
CA LEU A 105 11.15 -35.43 6.82
C LEU A 105 11.73 -36.75 7.31
N ALA A 106 13.05 -36.86 7.49
CA ALA A 106 13.72 -38.12 7.85
C ALA A 106 13.24 -38.70 9.19
N THR A 107 12.65 -37.86 10.04
CA THR A 107 12.05 -38.23 11.33
C THR A 107 10.64 -38.82 11.22
N ARG A 108 10.01 -38.77 10.04
CA ARG A 108 8.65 -39.30 9.81
C ARG A 108 8.70 -40.74 9.28
N PRO A 109 7.93 -41.68 9.87
CA PRO A 109 7.82 -43.03 9.33
C PRO A 109 7.36 -43.02 7.87
N GLY A 110 8.06 -43.78 7.00
CA GLY A 110 7.70 -43.92 5.59
C GLY A 110 8.02 -42.71 4.70
N TRP A 111 8.80 -41.74 5.18
CA TRP A 111 9.14 -40.52 4.43
C TRP A 111 9.75 -40.79 3.04
N GLN A 112 10.43 -41.92 2.86
CA GLN A 112 11.04 -42.30 1.58
C GLN A 112 10.01 -42.51 0.46
N ARG A 113 8.73 -42.65 0.81
CA ARG A 113 7.62 -42.78 -0.14
C ARG A 113 6.90 -41.46 -0.42
N LEU A 114 7.23 -40.39 0.31
CA LEU A 114 6.61 -39.09 0.10
C LEU A 114 7.10 -38.48 -1.21
N THR A 115 6.15 -37.90 -1.93
CA THR A 115 6.36 -37.15 -3.16
C THR A 115 6.16 -35.66 -2.91
N SER A 116 6.58 -34.82 -3.86
CA SER A 116 6.27 -33.38 -3.83
C SER A 116 4.76 -33.13 -3.79
N ASP A 117 3.95 -33.96 -4.45
CA ASP A 117 2.49 -33.85 -4.44
C ASP A 117 1.87 -34.24 -3.11
N ASP A 118 2.45 -35.19 -2.37
CA ASP A 118 2.02 -35.47 -1.00
C ASP A 118 2.22 -34.24 -0.12
N LEU A 119 3.36 -33.55 -0.24
CA LEU A 119 3.61 -32.30 0.49
C LEU A 119 2.62 -31.19 0.10
N ARG A 120 2.28 -31.07 -1.19
CA ARG A 120 1.25 -30.13 -1.65
C ARG A 120 -0.13 -30.49 -1.11
N GLY A 121 -0.48 -31.78 -1.07
CA GLY A 121 -1.72 -32.27 -0.48
C GLY A 121 -1.82 -31.95 1.01
N MET A 122 -0.73 -32.13 1.76
CA MET A 122 -0.66 -31.73 3.16
C MET A 122 -0.83 -30.22 3.35
N ALA A 123 -0.20 -29.40 2.50
CA ALA A 123 -0.36 -27.95 2.52
C ALA A 123 -1.79 -27.53 2.19
N ALA A 124 -2.40 -28.16 1.16
CA ALA A 124 -3.79 -27.92 0.75
C ALA A 124 -4.77 -28.22 1.89
N GLN A 125 -4.57 -29.34 2.60
CA GLN A 125 -5.36 -29.71 3.76
C GLN A 125 -5.20 -28.70 4.91
N ALA A 126 -3.96 -28.28 5.21
CA ALA A 126 -3.69 -27.32 6.27
C ALA A 126 -4.27 -25.92 5.97
N MET A 127 -4.24 -25.50 4.70
CA MET A 127 -4.77 -24.22 4.24
C MET A 127 -6.28 -24.27 3.93
N GLN A 128 -6.89 -25.45 3.93
CA GLN A 128 -8.29 -25.67 3.54
C GLN A 128 -8.62 -25.16 2.13
N VAL A 129 -7.71 -25.37 1.18
CA VAL A 129 -7.88 -25.00 -0.23
C VAL A 129 -7.76 -26.24 -1.12
N PRO A 130 -8.32 -26.23 -2.35
CA PRO A 130 -8.09 -27.30 -3.31
C PRO A 130 -6.59 -27.49 -3.61
N ILE A 131 -6.15 -28.72 -3.80
CA ILE A 131 -4.74 -29.02 -4.15
C ILE A 131 -4.30 -28.31 -5.44
N GLU A 132 -5.22 -28.05 -6.36
CA GLU A 132 -4.95 -27.31 -7.59
C GLU A 132 -4.51 -25.87 -7.34
N GLU A 133 -5.01 -25.22 -6.28
CA GLU A 133 -4.52 -23.90 -5.88
C GLU A 133 -3.08 -23.98 -5.37
N VAL A 134 -2.73 -25.04 -4.63
CA VAL A 134 -1.35 -25.25 -4.15
C VAL A 134 -0.41 -25.56 -5.31
N ARG A 135 -0.79 -26.46 -6.23
CA ARG A 135 0.00 -26.77 -7.44
C ARG A 135 0.22 -25.55 -8.32
N TRP A 136 -0.73 -24.61 -8.34
CA TRP A 136 -0.61 -23.36 -9.09
C TRP A 136 0.59 -22.51 -8.65
N PHE A 137 0.76 -22.33 -7.34
CA PHE A 137 1.81 -21.47 -6.76
C PHE A 137 3.10 -22.22 -6.42
N TYR A 138 3.05 -23.54 -6.26
CA TYR A 138 4.21 -24.39 -5.96
C TYR A 138 4.42 -25.42 -7.07
N ARG A 139 5.15 -25.02 -8.12
CA ARG A 139 5.43 -25.88 -9.28
C ARG A 139 6.43 -26.98 -8.93
N ASP A 140 6.71 -27.89 -9.86
CA ASP A 140 7.62 -29.02 -9.61
C ASP A 140 9.06 -28.59 -9.29
N GLU A 141 9.50 -27.49 -9.88
CA GLU A 141 10.79 -26.85 -9.57
C GLU A 141 10.85 -26.19 -8.18
N ASP A 142 9.70 -25.98 -7.55
CA ASP A 142 9.56 -25.29 -6.27
C ASP A 142 9.47 -26.26 -5.08
N VAL A 143 9.22 -27.55 -5.31
CA VAL A 143 9.11 -28.55 -4.24
C VAL A 143 9.97 -29.76 -4.58
N SER A 144 10.99 -30.00 -3.75
CA SER A 144 11.89 -31.16 -3.90
C SER A 144 12.12 -31.85 -2.57
N ILE A 145 12.31 -33.18 -2.59
CA ILE A 145 12.72 -33.98 -1.43
C ILE A 145 14.03 -34.65 -1.82
N ASP A 146 15.10 -34.39 -1.06
CA ASP A 146 16.39 -34.99 -1.34
C ASP A 146 16.55 -36.40 -0.75
N LYS A 147 17.66 -37.06 -1.09
CA LYS A 147 17.96 -38.44 -0.69
C LYS A 147 18.13 -38.64 0.82
N VAL A 148 18.32 -37.56 1.59
CA VAL A 148 18.46 -37.61 3.05
C VAL A 148 17.18 -37.16 3.77
N GLY A 149 16.09 -36.95 3.02
CA GLY A 149 14.79 -36.61 3.57
C GLY A 149 14.62 -35.13 3.89
N ILE A 150 15.43 -34.25 3.32
CA ILE A 150 15.21 -32.81 3.42
C ILE A 150 14.31 -32.37 2.28
N ALA A 151 13.12 -31.89 2.62
CA ALA A 151 12.25 -31.22 1.67
C ALA A 151 12.63 -29.74 1.58
N ARG A 152 12.83 -29.23 0.36
CA ARG A 152 12.97 -27.80 0.06
C ARG A 152 11.72 -27.32 -0.66
N ILE A 153 11.09 -26.28 -0.11
CA ILE A 153 9.91 -25.63 -0.65
C ILE A 153 10.26 -24.17 -0.93
N ARG A 154 10.07 -23.73 -2.19
CA ARG A 154 10.30 -22.35 -2.62
C ARG A 154 8.97 -21.69 -2.91
N HIS A 155 8.74 -20.53 -2.29
CA HIS A 155 7.60 -19.68 -2.60
C HIS A 155 8.10 -18.45 -3.34
N ARG A 156 7.75 -18.34 -4.61
CA ARG A 156 8.12 -17.21 -5.48
C ARG A 156 7.02 -16.16 -5.46
N LYS A 157 7.43 -14.89 -5.35
CA LYS A 157 6.56 -13.73 -5.42
C LYS A 157 7.16 -12.66 -6.31
N ASP A 158 6.31 -11.93 -7.01
CA ASP A 158 6.71 -10.74 -7.75
C ASP A 158 6.85 -9.59 -6.76
N ALA A 159 8.01 -8.94 -6.77
CA ALA A 159 8.34 -7.89 -5.81
C ALA A 159 8.15 -6.51 -6.44
N LEU A 160 7.57 -5.58 -5.67
CA LEU A 160 7.32 -4.20 -6.03
C LEU A 160 8.31 -3.29 -5.28
N TYR A 161 8.88 -2.33 -6.00
CA TYR A 161 9.91 -1.44 -5.47
C TYR A 161 9.62 0.02 -5.80
N LEU A 162 9.90 0.93 -4.86
CA LEU A 162 10.01 2.35 -5.17
C LEU A 162 11.31 2.58 -5.93
N LEU A 163 11.25 3.22 -7.09
CA LEU A 163 12.41 3.56 -7.92
C LEU A 163 12.68 5.07 -7.81
N LYS A 164 13.55 5.46 -6.89
CA LYS A 164 13.83 6.88 -6.60
C LYS A 164 14.28 7.67 -7.85
N ASN A 165 15.10 7.04 -8.69
CA ASN A 165 15.61 7.64 -9.94
C ASN A 165 14.96 7.06 -11.21
N GLY A 166 13.86 6.31 -11.04
CA GLY A 166 13.17 5.64 -12.14
C GLY A 166 13.85 4.35 -12.64
N ASP A 167 14.88 3.85 -11.96
CA ASP A 167 15.52 2.56 -12.22
C ASP A 167 15.78 1.77 -10.92
N PHE A 168 16.34 0.57 -11.05
CA PHE A 168 16.55 -0.37 -9.94
C PHE A 168 17.88 -0.18 -9.17
N SER A 169 18.66 0.87 -9.44
CA SER A 169 19.96 1.08 -8.78
C SER A 169 19.83 1.44 -7.29
N ASP A 170 18.84 2.27 -6.95
CA ASP A 170 18.51 2.72 -5.60
C ASP A 170 17.04 2.40 -5.29
N SER A 171 16.69 1.12 -5.47
CA SER A 171 15.32 0.65 -5.30
C SER A 171 15.02 0.24 -3.86
N ARG A 172 13.84 0.58 -3.35
CA ARG A 172 13.39 0.19 -2.00
C ARG A 172 12.19 -0.75 -2.09
N PHE A 173 12.28 -1.92 -1.46
CA PHE A 173 11.16 -2.86 -1.42
C PHE A 173 9.93 -2.22 -0.78
N MET A 174 8.77 -2.41 -1.41
CA MET A 174 7.48 -1.94 -0.93
C MET A 174 6.61 -3.11 -0.48
N SER A 175 6.39 -4.05 -1.39
CA SER A 175 5.30 -5.00 -1.33
C SER A 175 5.59 -6.15 -2.30
N CYS A 176 4.82 -7.23 -2.21
CA CYS A 176 4.90 -8.33 -3.15
C CYS A 176 3.51 -8.87 -3.50
N MET A 177 3.44 -9.62 -4.57
CA MET A 177 2.24 -10.33 -5.01
C MET A 177 2.57 -11.73 -5.51
N GLY A 178 1.55 -12.58 -5.65
CA GLY A 178 1.75 -13.93 -6.22
C GLY A 178 2.46 -13.87 -7.58
N ALA A 179 3.43 -14.76 -7.80
CA ALA A 179 4.25 -14.74 -9.02
C ALA A 179 3.38 -14.95 -10.27
N MET A 180 3.32 -13.93 -11.12
CA MET A 180 2.51 -13.95 -12.33
C MET A 180 3.25 -14.62 -13.49
N ASN A 181 2.50 -15.29 -14.36
CA ASN A 181 3.01 -15.67 -15.66
C ASN A 181 2.94 -14.46 -16.61
N TRP A 182 3.93 -13.56 -16.53
CA TRP A 182 3.92 -12.32 -17.30
C TRP A 182 3.85 -12.51 -18.82
N ALA A 183 4.40 -13.63 -19.32
CA ALA A 183 4.35 -13.97 -20.74
C ALA A 183 2.94 -14.41 -21.21
N ASN A 184 2.07 -14.83 -20.28
CA ASN A 184 0.68 -15.26 -20.51
C ASN A 184 -0.13 -15.07 -19.21
N ILE A 185 -0.69 -13.87 -19.02
CA ILE A 185 -1.46 -13.49 -17.84
C ILE A 185 -2.67 -14.42 -17.67
N ASP A 186 -2.72 -15.09 -16.53
CA ASP A 186 -3.64 -16.21 -16.27
C ASP A 186 -4.43 -16.09 -14.95
N PHE A 187 -4.14 -15.10 -14.11
CA PHE A 187 -4.93 -14.78 -12.91
C PHE A 187 -4.84 -13.30 -12.49
N LEU A 188 -5.73 -12.89 -11.57
CA LEU A 188 -5.67 -11.60 -10.88
C LEU A 188 -4.98 -11.78 -9.52
N PRO A 189 -3.87 -11.06 -9.25
CA PRO A 189 -3.05 -11.31 -8.08
C PRO A 189 -3.60 -10.66 -6.79
N VAL A 190 -3.15 -11.21 -5.65
CA VAL A 190 -3.26 -10.58 -4.32
C VAL A 190 -1.97 -9.81 -4.03
N VAL A 191 -2.10 -8.59 -3.51
CA VAL A 191 -0.99 -7.81 -2.97
C VAL A 191 -0.87 -8.06 -1.46
N GLU A 192 0.34 -8.37 -1.01
CA GLU A 192 0.71 -8.42 0.40
C GLU A 192 1.41 -7.14 0.83
N LEU A 193 1.36 -6.78 2.12
CA LEU A 193 1.89 -5.49 2.62
C LEU A 193 1.26 -4.28 1.92
N PHE A 194 -0.05 -4.31 1.69
CA PHE A 194 -0.80 -3.26 0.96
C PHE A 194 -0.59 -1.84 1.52
N LYS A 195 -0.43 -1.69 2.85
CA LYS A 195 -0.18 -0.39 3.50
C LYS A 195 1.17 0.25 3.10
N SER A 196 2.06 -0.51 2.47
CA SER A 196 3.35 -0.05 1.93
C SER A 196 3.27 0.47 0.50
N LEU A 197 2.11 0.34 -0.16
CA LEU A 197 1.95 0.81 -1.54
C LEU A 197 1.79 2.32 -1.61
N LEU A 198 2.55 2.94 -2.50
CA LEU A 198 2.38 4.35 -2.84
C LEU A 198 1.00 4.56 -3.49
N PRO A 199 0.33 5.71 -3.23
CA PRO A 199 -0.95 6.03 -3.85
C PRO A 199 -0.89 5.93 -5.38
N GLY A 200 -1.85 5.22 -5.97
CA GLY A 200 -1.93 4.98 -7.42
C GLY A 200 -1.25 3.70 -7.92
N THR A 201 -0.46 3.00 -7.08
CA THR A 201 0.28 1.80 -7.51
C THR A 201 -0.64 0.70 -8.03
N GLY A 202 -1.75 0.42 -7.33
CA GLY A 202 -2.71 -0.61 -7.77
C GLY A 202 -3.29 -0.33 -9.16
N SER A 203 -3.74 0.90 -9.43
CA SER A 203 -4.25 1.30 -10.74
C SER A 203 -3.19 1.20 -11.83
N ALA A 204 -1.98 1.73 -11.60
CA ALA A 204 -0.90 1.66 -12.58
C ALA A 204 -0.43 0.21 -12.85
N ALA A 205 -0.41 -0.65 -11.84
CA ALA A 205 -0.07 -2.07 -12.00
C ALA A 205 -1.15 -2.81 -12.80
N PHE A 206 -2.43 -2.53 -12.54
CA PHE A 206 -3.54 -3.12 -13.30
C PHE A 206 -3.63 -2.58 -14.73
N GLU A 207 -3.20 -1.33 -14.98
CA GLU A 207 -3.04 -0.81 -16.35
C GLU A 207 -1.98 -1.61 -17.13
N LEU A 208 -0.86 -1.96 -16.50
CA LEU A 208 0.15 -2.85 -17.08
C LEU A 208 -0.41 -4.27 -17.30
N ILE A 209 -0.97 -4.90 -16.25
CA ILE A 209 -1.50 -6.27 -16.33
C ILE A 209 -2.56 -6.35 -17.42
N ARG A 210 -3.49 -5.38 -17.48
CA ARG A 210 -4.54 -5.34 -18.48
C ARG A 210 -3.98 -5.15 -19.89
N GLY A 211 -3.01 -4.26 -20.05
CA GLY A 211 -2.35 -4.04 -21.33
C GLY A 211 -1.65 -5.28 -21.88
N LEU A 212 -0.89 -5.99 -21.03
CA LEU A 212 -0.23 -7.23 -21.40
C LEU A 212 -1.24 -8.35 -21.71
N TYR A 213 -2.30 -8.47 -20.92
CA TYR A 213 -3.38 -9.42 -21.17
C TYR A 213 -4.05 -9.18 -22.54
N ASP A 214 -4.34 -7.91 -22.87
CA ASP A 214 -4.95 -7.55 -24.16
C ASP A 214 -4.02 -7.90 -25.31
N ASP A 215 -2.72 -7.60 -25.21
CA ASP A 215 -1.71 -7.97 -26.22
C ASP A 215 -1.70 -9.50 -26.47
N GLN A 216 -1.81 -10.29 -25.41
CA GLN A 216 -1.78 -11.75 -25.46
C GLN A 216 -3.09 -12.37 -26.00
N CYS A 217 -4.19 -11.61 -25.97
CA CYS A 217 -5.49 -12.04 -26.47
C CYS A 217 -5.77 -11.62 -27.92
N GLN A 218 -4.94 -10.78 -28.54
CA GLN A 218 -5.17 -10.25 -29.91
C GLN A 218 -5.41 -11.35 -30.95
N THR A 219 -4.80 -12.52 -30.79
CA THR A 219 -4.92 -13.64 -31.73
C THR A 219 -6.02 -14.65 -31.37
N ARG A 220 -6.72 -14.45 -30.25
CA ARG A 220 -7.75 -15.38 -29.76
C ARG A 220 -9.14 -14.97 -30.25
N SER A 221 -9.99 -15.95 -30.52
CA SER A 221 -11.39 -15.73 -30.90
C SER A 221 -12.25 -15.22 -29.74
N ALA A 222 -11.87 -15.52 -28.49
CA ALA A 222 -12.52 -15.05 -27.28
C ALA A 222 -11.50 -14.81 -26.15
N PRO A 223 -11.71 -13.80 -25.29
CA PRO A 223 -10.85 -13.55 -24.14
C PRO A 223 -10.95 -14.68 -23.12
N THR A 224 -9.81 -15.07 -22.55
CA THR A 224 -9.77 -16.10 -21.51
C THR A 224 -10.12 -15.50 -20.15
N PRO A 225 -11.18 -15.96 -19.46
CA PRO A 225 -11.55 -15.41 -18.17
C PRO A 225 -10.43 -15.61 -17.14
N LEU A 226 -10.10 -14.54 -16.41
CA LEU A 226 -9.17 -14.60 -15.29
C LEU A 226 -9.91 -15.01 -14.01
N ARG A 227 -9.17 -15.53 -13.03
CA ARG A 227 -9.66 -15.79 -11.68
C ARG A 227 -8.82 -15.04 -10.66
N TYR A 228 -9.42 -14.66 -9.55
CA TYR A 228 -8.69 -14.16 -8.40
C TYR A 228 -8.02 -15.33 -7.67
N ARG A 229 -6.69 -15.28 -7.51
CA ARG A 229 -5.91 -16.36 -6.87
C ARG A 229 -4.90 -15.80 -5.89
N GLY A 230 -4.75 -16.47 -4.74
CA GLY A 230 -3.74 -16.21 -3.73
C GLY A 230 -3.68 -17.35 -2.71
N LEU A 231 -2.53 -17.51 -2.04
CA LEU A 231 -2.35 -18.49 -0.97
C LEU A 231 -1.88 -17.82 0.32
N PRO A 232 -2.80 -17.48 1.25
CA PRO A 232 -4.26 -17.56 1.12
C PRO A 232 -4.85 -16.37 0.33
N THR A 233 -6.11 -16.49 -0.10
CA THR A 233 -6.88 -15.38 -0.68
C THR A 233 -7.28 -14.40 0.42
N TYR A 234 -7.25 -13.10 0.14
CA TYR A 234 -7.76 -12.06 1.05
C TYR A 234 -8.66 -11.10 0.26
N PRO A 235 -9.93 -11.46 -0.01
CA PRO A 235 -10.82 -10.55 -0.72
C PRO A 235 -11.10 -9.30 0.11
N SER A 236 -11.23 -8.16 -0.58
CA SER A 236 -11.55 -6.89 0.05
C SER A 236 -12.36 -6.01 -0.89
N GLU A 237 -13.14 -5.09 -0.33
CA GLU A 237 -13.90 -4.11 -1.12
C GLU A 237 -12.98 -3.29 -2.05
N ALA A 238 -11.79 -2.93 -1.56
CA ALA A 238 -10.82 -2.18 -2.34
C ALA A 238 -10.31 -3.00 -3.55
N ALA A 239 -9.97 -4.27 -3.35
CA ALA A 239 -9.59 -5.17 -4.43
C ALA A 239 -10.73 -5.37 -5.43
N PHE A 240 -11.96 -5.60 -4.95
CA PHE A 240 -13.14 -5.76 -5.79
C PHE A 240 -13.36 -4.55 -6.70
N ARG A 241 -13.34 -3.33 -6.15
CA ARG A 241 -13.50 -2.08 -6.92
C ARG A 241 -12.38 -1.87 -7.93
N LEU A 242 -11.14 -2.17 -7.55
CA LEU A 242 -10.00 -2.09 -8.46
C LEU A 242 -10.18 -3.07 -9.63
N PHE A 243 -10.52 -4.33 -9.37
CA PHE A 243 -10.73 -5.32 -10.41
C PHE A 243 -11.89 -4.93 -11.32
N CYS A 244 -13.03 -4.51 -10.76
CA CYS A 244 -14.19 -3.99 -11.48
C CYS A 244 -13.88 -2.76 -12.36
N SER A 245 -12.77 -2.07 -12.11
CA SER A 245 -12.34 -0.96 -12.97
C SER A 245 -11.77 -1.46 -14.30
N TYR A 246 -11.08 -2.61 -14.30
CA TYR A 246 -10.38 -3.16 -15.48
C TYR A 246 -11.02 -4.41 -16.06
N PHE A 247 -11.85 -5.10 -15.28
CA PHE A 247 -12.49 -6.37 -15.62
C PHE A 247 -13.95 -6.39 -15.17
N THR A 248 -14.79 -7.14 -15.88
CA THR A 248 -16.20 -7.39 -15.54
C THR A 248 -16.31 -8.74 -14.84
N PRO A 249 -16.81 -8.79 -13.59
CA PRO A 249 -16.95 -10.05 -12.88
C PRO A 249 -18.22 -10.81 -13.24
N HIS A 250 -18.13 -12.13 -13.24
CA HIS A 250 -19.21 -13.06 -13.54
C HIS A 250 -19.17 -14.25 -12.59
N VAL A 251 -20.35 -14.73 -12.18
CA VAL A 251 -20.54 -15.97 -11.44
C VAL A 251 -21.61 -16.81 -12.13
N GLU A 252 -21.51 -18.13 -12.03
CA GLU A 252 -22.53 -19.04 -12.57
C GLU A 252 -23.74 -19.10 -11.63
N GLY A 253 -24.95 -19.18 -12.20
CA GLY A 253 -26.21 -19.02 -11.46
C GLY A 253 -26.38 -17.57 -10.98
N HIS A 254 -27.61 -17.04 -10.94
CA HIS A 254 -27.94 -15.64 -10.61
C HIS A 254 -27.59 -15.19 -9.16
N ARG A 255 -26.36 -15.47 -8.71
CA ARG A 255 -25.80 -15.15 -7.40
C ARG A 255 -25.24 -13.73 -7.41
N ASP A 256 -25.25 -13.11 -6.24
CA ASP A 256 -24.60 -11.81 -6.07
C ASP A 256 -23.08 -11.96 -6.13
N VAL A 257 -22.47 -11.34 -7.13
CA VAL A 257 -21.03 -11.45 -7.43
C VAL A 257 -20.18 -10.92 -6.28
N HIS A 258 -20.61 -9.81 -5.66
CA HIS A 258 -19.87 -9.17 -4.57
C HIS A 258 -19.80 -10.08 -3.35
N THR A 259 -20.93 -10.67 -2.97
CA THR A 259 -21.02 -11.64 -1.87
C THR A 259 -20.13 -12.85 -2.11
N VAL A 260 -20.11 -13.41 -3.33
CA VAL A 260 -19.23 -14.55 -3.66
C VAL A 260 -17.76 -14.15 -3.61
N PHE A 261 -17.41 -12.94 -4.08
CA PHE A 261 -16.03 -12.45 -4.02
C PHE A 261 -15.56 -12.24 -2.58
N MET A 262 -16.39 -11.70 -1.70
CA MET A 262 -16.04 -11.41 -0.31
C MET A 262 -15.87 -12.66 0.57
N ASP A 263 -16.36 -13.81 0.11
CA ASP A 263 -16.13 -15.10 0.77
C ASP A 263 -14.75 -15.66 0.40
N GLN A 264 -13.86 -15.77 1.39
CA GLN A 264 -12.48 -16.22 1.20
C GLN A 264 -12.37 -17.58 0.51
N VAL A 265 -13.26 -18.52 0.84
CA VAL A 265 -13.25 -19.89 0.30
C VAL A 265 -13.79 -19.90 -1.13
N ARG A 266 -14.63 -18.93 -1.50
CA ARG A 266 -15.37 -18.91 -2.77
C ARG A 266 -14.93 -17.82 -3.74
N ALA A 267 -14.04 -16.91 -3.33
CA ALA A 267 -13.59 -15.79 -4.16
C ALA A 267 -13.00 -16.23 -5.53
N HIS A 268 -12.42 -17.42 -5.57
CA HIS A 268 -11.86 -18.04 -6.78
C HIS A 268 -12.94 -18.50 -7.79
N GLU A 269 -14.21 -18.60 -7.39
CA GLU A 269 -15.35 -18.92 -8.26
C GLU A 269 -15.67 -17.77 -9.24
N VAL A 270 -15.29 -16.54 -8.89
CA VAL A 270 -15.57 -15.35 -9.70
C VAL A 270 -14.66 -15.33 -10.94
N ARG A 271 -15.27 -15.29 -12.12
CA ARG A 271 -14.59 -15.16 -13.41
C ARG A 271 -14.56 -13.69 -13.82
N TRP A 272 -13.41 -13.24 -14.29
CA TRP A 272 -13.17 -11.85 -14.65
C TRP A 272 -12.87 -11.74 -16.15
N LEU A 273 -13.77 -11.10 -16.88
CA LEU A 273 -13.61 -10.82 -18.31
C LEU A 273 -13.09 -9.39 -18.50
N PRO A 274 -12.39 -9.09 -19.61
CA PRO A 274 -11.95 -7.74 -19.89
C PRO A 274 -13.12 -6.74 -19.89
N ALA A 275 -13.04 -5.68 -19.09
CA ALA A 275 -13.97 -4.55 -19.21
C ALA A 275 -13.75 -3.85 -20.57
N PRO A 276 -14.83 -3.37 -21.23
CA PRO A 276 -14.73 -2.74 -22.55
C PRO A 276 -14.07 -1.35 -22.52
N SER A 277 -14.12 -0.67 -21.37
CA SER A 277 -13.56 0.68 -21.22
C SER A 277 -12.85 0.79 -19.87
N PRO A 278 -11.59 0.29 -19.77
CA PRO A 278 -10.78 0.48 -18.57
C PRO A 278 -10.40 1.96 -18.40
N PRO A 279 -10.01 2.39 -17.18
CA PRO A 279 -9.45 3.71 -16.96
C PRO A 279 -8.18 3.96 -17.79
N LEU A 280 -8.02 5.18 -18.30
CA LEU A 280 -6.88 5.64 -19.07
C LEU A 280 -6.32 6.94 -18.50
N ARG A 281 -5.00 7.09 -18.56
CA ARG A 281 -4.27 8.21 -17.95
C ARG A 281 -3.67 9.13 -19.00
N TYR A 282 -3.82 10.43 -18.76
CA TYR A 282 -3.32 11.49 -19.62
C TYR A 282 -2.48 12.44 -18.78
N PHE A 283 -1.20 12.59 -19.11
CA PHE A 283 -0.29 13.47 -18.40
C PHE A 283 -0.23 14.84 -19.07
N ASP A 284 -0.38 15.87 -18.26
CA ASP A 284 -0.16 17.26 -18.64
C ASP A 284 1.08 17.77 -17.89
N ALA A 285 2.21 17.80 -18.61
CA ALA A 285 3.48 18.23 -18.04
C ALA A 285 3.48 19.72 -17.67
N ALA A 286 2.68 20.55 -18.36
CA ALA A 286 2.64 21.99 -18.14
C ALA A 286 2.08 22.37 -16.76
N HIS A 287 1.07 21.64 -16.28
CA HIS A 287 0.44 21.86 -14.98
C HIS A 287 0.81 20.78 -13.96
N GLY A 288 1.74 19.87 -14.28
CA GLY A 288 2.11 18.76 -13.40
C GLY A 288 0.92 17.87 -13.04
N CYS A 289 -0.04 17.70 -13.95
CA CYS A 289 -1.31 17.02 -13.69
C CYS A 289 -1.40 15.69 -14.43
N CYS A 290 -2.04 14.71 -13.81
CA CYS A 290 -2.49 13.48 -14.48
C CYS A 290 -4.01 13.36 -14.36
N LEU A 291 -4.68 13.26 -15.51
CA LEU A 291 -6.11 13.02 -15.60
C LEU A 291 -6.36 11.54 -15.82
N THR A 292 -7.33 10.97 -15.11
CA THR A 292 -7.81 9.60 -15.34
C THR A 292 -9.24 9.65 -15.87
N TYR A 293 -9.46 9.12 -17.07
CA TYR A 293 -10.78 9.01 -17.70
C TYR A 293 -11.25 7.56 -17.75
N LYS A 294 -12.56 7.36 -17.70
CA LYS A 294 -13.21 6.09 -18.03
C LYS A 294 -14.31 6.39 -19.05
N GLY A 295 -14.12 5.95 -20.29
CA GLY A 295 -14.93 6.42 -21.41
C GLY A 295 -14.73 7.92 -21.64
N ASP A 296 -15.83 8.67 -21.72
CA ASP A 296 -15.87 10.12 -21.92
C ASP A 296 -15.83 10.94 -20.62
N SER A 297 -15.78 10.27 -19.47
CA SER A 297 -15.99 10.87 -18.16
C SER A 297 -14.70 10.89 -17.33
N LEU A 298 -14.30 12.08 -16.86
CA LEU A 298 -13.23 12.23 -15.88
C LEU A 298 -13.59 11.45 -14.61
N GLN A 299 -12.65 10.68 -14.08
CA GLN A 299 -12.80 9.92 -12.83
C GLN A 299 -11.97 10.53 -11.70
N LYS A 300 -10.81 11.10 -12.06
CA LYS A 300 -9.80 11.56 -11.12
C LYS A 300 -8.83 12.54 -11.76
N ALA A 301 -8.36 13.51 -11.00
CA ALA A 301 -7.21 14.35 -11.34
C ALA A 301 -6.20 14.33 -10.19
N THR A 302 -4.93 14.14 -10.50
CA THR A 302 -3.83 14.13 -9.53
C THR A 302 -2.85 15.23 -9.91
N LEU A 303 -2.42 16.04 -8.93
CA LEU A 303 -1.39 17.06 -9.12
C LEU A 303 -0.09 16.60 -8.45
N ALA A 304 1.02 16.63 -9.18
CA ALA A 304 2.31 16.18 -8.67
C ALA A 304 2.86 17.06 -7.54
N ASP A 305 2.44 18.33 -7.48
CA ASP A 305 2.87 19.34 -6.53
C ASP A 305 1.87 19.60 -5.39
N ASP A 306 0.86 18.73 -5.22
CA ASP A 306 -0.14 18.87 -4.17
C ASP A 306 0.37 18.36 -2.81
N SER A 307 0.53 19.29 -1.87
CA SER A 307 0.98 18.99 -0.50
C SER A 307 -0.02 18.16 0.31
N ALA A 308 -1.28 18.03 -0.13
CA ALA A 308 -2.22 17.10 0.49
C ALA A 308 -1.88 15.64 0.18
N GLY A 309 -1.13 15.37 -0.90
CA GLY A 309 -0.77 14.01 -1.31
C GLY A 309 -1.99 13.14 -1.62
N LEU A 310 -3.07 13.73 -2.13
CA LEU A 310 -4.35 13.08 -2.42
C LEU A 310 -4.85 13.48 -3.82
N PRO A 311 -5.53 12.59 -4.55
CA PRO A 311 -6.19 12.98 -5.78
C PRO A 311 -7.48 13.77 -5.51
N TYR A 312 -7.92 14.51 -6.52
CA TYR A 312 -9.29 14.97 -6.66
C TYR A 312 -10.10 13.92 -7.42
N VAL A 313 -11.33 13.63 -6.98
CA VAL A 313 -12.17 12.59 -7.60
C VAL A 313 -13.48 13.16 -8.13
N THR A 314 -14.08 12.46 -9.07
CA THR A 314 -15.38 12.88 -9.61
C THR A 314 -16.44 12.94 -8.52
N PRO A 315 -17.27 14.00 -8.49
CA PRO A 315 -18.25 14.17 -7.43
C PRO A 315 -19.28 13.03 -7.44
N VAL A 316 -19.51 12.46 -6.26
CA VAL A 316 -20.56 11.46 -6.07
C VAL A 316 -21.81 12.13 -5.48
N ILE A 317 -22.93 12.02 -6.18
CA ILE A 317 -24.22 12.61 -5.77
C ILE A 317 -24.62 12.08 -4.39
N ASN A 318 -25.07 12.99 -3.52
CA ASN A 318 -25.53 12.70 -2.15
C ASN A 318 -24.50 11.98 -1.26
N LYS A 319 -23.21 12.06 -1.59
CA LYS A 319 -22.12 11.53 -0.76
C LYS A 319 -21.05 12.58 -0.55
N VAL A 320 -20.35 12.43 0.56
CA VAL A 320 -19.15 13.22 0.86
C VAL A 320 -17.99 12.59 0.11
N ASN A 321 -17.28 13.39 -0.69
CA ASN A 321 -16.10 12.93 -1.42
C ASN A 321 -14.90 12.85 -0.47
N PRO A 322 -13.91 11.97 -0.73
CA PRO A 322 -12.72 11.85 0.11
C PRO A 322 -12.05 13.19 0.37
N CYS A 323 -11.97 13.57 1.65
CA CYS A 323 -11.42 14.83 2.14
C CYS A 323 -11.99 16.08 1.43
N ASP A 324 -13.24 16.04 0.98
CA ASP A 324 -13.93 17.12 0.24
C ASP A 324 -13.22 17.57 -1.06
N ARG A 325 -12.41 16.69 -1.66
CA ARG A 325 -11.67 16.99 -2.90
C ARG A 325 -12.44 16.47 -4.11
N VAL A 326 -12.79 17.37 -5.02
CA VAL A 326 -13.53 17.02 -6.25
C VAL A 326 -12.89 17.55 -7.52
N ALA A 327 -13.00 16.77 -8.60
CA ALA A 327 -12.61 17.17 -9.94
C ALA A 327 -13.76 16.92 -10.92
N PHE A 328 -14.01 17.86 -11.82
CA PHE A 328 -14.97 17.68 -12.91
C PHE A 328 -14.59 18.53 -14.12
N VAL A 329 -15.12 18.18 -15.30
CA VAL A 329 -14.93 18.99 -16.51
C VAL A 329 -16.10 19.95 -16.66
N ALA A 330 -15.81 21.24 -16.84
CA ALA A 330 -16.80 22.27 -17.14
C ALA A 330 -16.25 23.30 -18.13
N GLU A 331 -17.02 23.58 -19.17
CA GLU A 331 -16.70 24.52 -20.25
C GLU A 331 -15.29 24.26 -20.81
N GLY A 332 -15.01 22.98 -21.12
CA GLY A 332 -13.73 22.56 -21.70
C GLY A 332 -12.50 22.76 -20.80
N SER A 333 -12.69 22.87 -19.48
CA SER A 333 -11.59 22.95 -18.50
C SER A 333 -11.80 21.94 -17.38
N VAL A 334 -10.71 21.52 -16.73
CA VAL A 334 -10.81 20.74 -15.49
C VAL A 334 -10.93 21.70 -14.31
N ILE A 335 -12.00 21.56 -13.54
CA ILE A 335 -12.23 22.29 -12.30
C ILE A 335 -11.82 21.39 -11.15
N LEU A 336 -10.92 21.88 -10.29
CA LEU A 336 -10.52 21.24 -9.06
C LEU A 336 -11.06 22.04 -7.89
N ARG A 337 -11.74 21.37 -6.96
CA ARG A 337 -12.27 22.01 -5.76
C ARG A 337 -11.82 21.25 -4.52
N ASP A 338 -11.21 21.99 -3.60
CA ASP A 338 -10.82 21.55 -2.26
C ASP A 338 -11.65 22.37 -1.27
N ARG A 339 -12.79 21.80 -0.83
CA ARG A 339 -13.81 22.51 -0.05
C ARG A 339 -14.30 23.79 -0.74
N HIS A 340 -13.88 24.96 -0.25
CA HIS A 340 -14.26 26.29 -0.75
C HIS A 340 -13.25 26.89 -1.73
N ARG A 341 -12.09 26.24 -1.90
CA ARG A 341 -11.07 26.68 -2.86
C ARG A 341 -11.33 25.99 -4.18
N GLU A 342 -11.43 26.77 -5.24
CA GLU A 342 -11.60 26.29 -6.60
C GLU A 342 -10.45 26.78 -7.47
N SER A 343 -9.92 25.89 -8.30
CA SER A 343 -8.93 26.20 -9.32
C SER A 343 -9.35 25.60 -10.66
N ARG A 344 -8.99 26.30 -11.74
CA ARG A 344 -9.33 25.92 -13.11
C ARG A 344 -8.05 25.62 -13.87
N LEU A 345 -7.98 24.42 -14.44
CA LEU A 345 -6.86 23.95 -15.24
C LEU A 345 -7.25 23.92 -16.72
N ARG A 346 -6.46 24.62 -17.53
CA ARG A 346 -6.58 24.62 -18.99
C ARG A 346 -5.63 23.58 -19.56
N VAL A 347 -6.12 22.35 -19.62
CA VAL A 347 -5.38 21.17 -20.06
C VAL A 347 -5.95 20.63 -21.36
N ALA A 348 -5.14 19.95 -22.15
CA ALA A 348 -5.64 19.24 -23.32
C ALA A 348 -6.55 18.09 -22.86
N LEU A 349 -7.81 18.14 -23.26
CA LEU A 349 -8.79 17.11 -22.92
C LEU A 349 -8.79 15.99 -23.98
N PRO A 350 -9.02 14.73 -23.59
CA PRO A 350 -9.16 13.64 -24.54
C PRO A 350 -10.28 13.92 -25.56
N GLU A 351 -10.12 13.37 -26.77
CA GLU A 351 -11.19 13.40 -27.77
C GLU A 351 -12.45 12.72 -27.24
N GLY A 352 -13.60 13.33 -27.48
CA GLY A 352 -14.90 12.81 -27.01
C GLY A 352 -15.18 12.99 -25.53
N HIS A 353 -14.38 13.78 -24.79
CA HIS A 353 -14.72 14.14 -23.40
C HIS A 353 -16.10 14.78 -23.30
N ARG A 354 -16.75 14.63 -22.14
CA ARG A 354 -17.98 15.34 -21.81
C ARG A 354 -17.79 16.24 -20.60
N ASP A 355 -18.39 17.42 -20.70
CA ASP A 355 -18.67 18.24 -19.53
C ASP A 355 -19.53 17.42 -18.56
N GLN A 356 -19.19 17.51 -17.29
CA GLN A 356 -19.86 16.81 -16.21
C GLN A 356 -20.78 17.78 -15.48
N PRO A 357 -21.98 17.34 -15.07
CA PRO A 357 -22.88 18.20 -14.33
C PRO A 357 -22.19 18.67 -13.05
N VAL A 358 -22.32 19.96 -12.75
CA VAL A 358 -21.90 20.51 -11.46
C VAL A 358 -22.84 19.92 -10.41
N ALA A 359 -22.44 18.80 -9.82
CA ALA A 359 -23.19 18.23 -8.71
C ALA A 359 -23.02 19.13 -7.49
N GLU A 360 -24.13 19.44 -6.80
CA GLU A 360 -24.07 20.01 -5.47
C GLU A 360 -23.43 18.99 -4.53
N THR A 361 -22.15 19.18 -4.25
CA THR A 361 -21.39 18.32 -3.34
C THR A 361 -21.58 18.79 -1.91
N THR A 362 -21.96 17.89 -1.01
CA THR A 362 -21.98 18.19 0.41
C THR A 362 -20.53 18.39 0.90
N VAL A 363 -20.21 19.61 1.33
CA VAL A 363 -18.94 19.91 2.00
C VAL A 363 -19.07 19.47 3.46
N SER A 364 -18.10 18.70 3.94
CA SER A 364 -18.11 18.28 5.34
C SER A 364 -17.99 19.46 6.33
N PRO A 365 -18.58 19.37 7.53
CA PRO A 365 -18.54 20.44 8.52
C PRO A 365 -17.14 20.65 9.12
N VAL A 366 -16.23 19.69 9.00
CA VAL A 366 -14.89 19.71 9.60
C VAL A 366 -13.84 19.40 8.55
N ASP A 367 -12.85 20.28 8.37
CA ASP A 367 -11.68 20.01 7.54
C ASP A 367 -10.71 19.10 8.28
N TRP A 368 -10.16 18.07 7.64
CA TRP A 368 -9.13 17.20 8.21
C TRP A 368 -7.88 17.99 8.65
N ARG A 369 -7.61 19.14 8.02
CA ARG A 369 -6.49 20.02 8.39
C ARG A 369 -6.66 20.65 9.77
N SER A 370 -7.90 20.80 10.24
CA SER A 370 -8.20 21.38 11.56
C SER A 370 -7.80 20.51 12.75
N LEU A 371 -7.41 19.25 12.49
CA LEU A 371 -6.85 18.36 13.51
C LEU A 371 -5.46 18.82 13.97
N PHE A 372 -4.72 19.56 13.14
CA PHE A 372 -3.40 20.07 13.47
C PHE A 372 -3.47 21.37 14.27
N VAL A 373 -2.70 21.45 15.36
CA VAL A 373 -2.64 22.62 16.24
C VAL A 373 -1.18 23.10 16.37
N PRO A 374 -0.89 24.39 16.12
CA PRO A 374 -1.83 25.44 15.71
C PRO A 374 -2.28 25.34 14.24
N ALA A 375 -1.50 24.70 13.37
CA ALA A 375 -1.82 24.53 11.95
C ALA A 375 -1.08 23.31 11.36
N LEU A 376 -1.54 22.85 10.19
CA LEU A 376 -0.82 21.86 9.38
C LEU A 376 0.55 22.43 8.99
N PRO A 377 1.66 21.72 9.27
CA PRO A 377 2.99 22.16 8.88
C PRO A 377 3.16 22.06 7.35
N PRO A 378 4.07 22.83 6.75
CA PRO A 378 4.43 22.62 5.34
C PRO A 378 4.99 21.21 5.16
N ILE A 379 4.46 20.49 4.18
CA ILE A 379 4.89 19.14 3.81
C ILE A 379 5.14 19.14 2.31
N ASP A 380 6.31 18.68 1.90
CA ASP A 380 6.65 18.59 0.49
C ASP A 380 5.78 17.51 -0.20
N PRO A 381 5.29 17.76 -1.43
CA PRO A 381 4.41 16.82 -2.13
C PRO A 381 4.97 15.39 -2.25
N PRO A 382 6.27 15.17 -2.55
CA PRO A 382 6.86 13.83 -2.55
C PRO A 382 6.76 13.12 -1.20
N ASP A 383 6.88 13.84 -0.08
CA ASP A 383 6.71 13.28 1.26
C ASP A 383 5.24 13.03 1.57
N ALA A 384 4.34 13.92 1.15
CA ALA A 384 2.89 13.73 1.30
C ALA A 384 2.38 12.51 0.54
N TYR A 385 2.85 12.26 -0.69
CA TYR A 385 2.53 11.04 -1.44
C TYR A 385 3.32 9.83 -0.93
N GLY A 386 4.56 10.05 -0.51
CA GLY A 386 5.53 9.04 -0.08
C GLY A 386 5.40 8.55 1.36
N ALA A 387 4.47 9.11 2.14
CA ALA A 387 4.19 8.75 3.53
C ALA A 387 3.56 7.36 3.68
N VAL A 388 4.33 6.33 3.34
CA VAL A 388 4.02 4.90 3.49
C VAL A 388 5.15 4.20 4.24
N LEU A 389 4.89 3.01 4.76
CA LEU A 389 5.87 2.24 5.52
C LEU A 389 6.63 1.31 4.58
N PHE A 390 7.95 1.27 4.70
CA PHE A 390 8.81 0.39 3.92
C PHE A 390 9.46 -0.65 4.82
N TYR A 391 9.50 -1.90 4.35
CA TYR A 391 10.05 -3.03 5.09
C TYR A 391 11.21 -3.64 4.29
N PRO A 392 12.43 -3.74 4.84
CA PRO A 392 13.55 -4.35 4.12
C PRO A 392 13.31 -5.84 3.86
N GLU A 393 13.63 -6.30 2.64
CA GLU A 393 13.54 -7.72 2.26
C GLU A 393 14.83 -8.51 2.52
N ASP A 394 15.94 -7.80 2.70
CA ASP A 394 17.31 -8.33 2.78
C ASP A 394 17.78 -8.62 4.22
N GLY A 395 16.91 -8.41 5.20
CA GLY A 395 17.18 -8.61 6.62
C GLY A 395 17.77 -7.42 7.35
N ALA A 396 17.91 -6.26 6.67
CA ALA A 396 18.18 -5.01 7.35
C ALA A 396 17.09 -4.68 8.40
N GLU A 397 17.48 -3.93 9.44
CA GLU A 397 16.60 -3.54 10.54
C GLU A 397 15.41 -2.71 10.02
N ILE A 398 14.20 -3.10 10.42
CA ILE A 398 12.98 -2.33 10.15
C ILE A 398 13.08 -0.98 10.88
N GLY A 399 12.86 0.09 10.13
CA GLY A 399 12.85 1.45 10.66
C GLY A 399 11.75 1.69 11.70
N GLU A 400 11.97 2.70 12.54
CA GLU A 400 11.12 3.02 13.70
C GLU A 400 9.62 3.10 13.37
N THR A 401 9.24 3.95 12.43
CA THR A 401 7.83 4.16 12.05
C THR A 401 7.19 2.92 11.45
N ALA A 402 7.97 2.09 10.75
CA ALA A 402 7.50 0.85 10.16
C ALA A 402 7.28 -0.26 11.21
N ALA A 403 7.93 -0.18 12.37
CA ALA A 403 7.73 -1.11 13.48
C ALA A 403 6.48 -0.79 14.33
N GLN A 404 6.02 0.46 14.33
CA GLN A 404 4.88 0.90 15.15
C GLN A 404 3.58 0.11 14.93
N PRO A 405 3.17 -0.25 13.69
CA PRO A 405 1.95 -1.03 13.48
C PRO A 405 1.95 -2.39 14.17
N PHE A 406 3.11 -3.07 14.28
CA PHE A 406 3.17 -4.37 14.96
C PHE A 406 2.70 -4.26 16.42
N VAL A 407 3.03 -3.15 17.07
CA VAL A 407 2.65 -2.88 18.45
C VAL A 407 1.19 -2.39 18.53
N ALA A 408 0.81 -1.41 17.71
CA ALA A 408 -0.52 -0.82 17.79
C ALA A 408 -1.63 -1.82 17.45
N ASP A 409 -1.44 -2.62 16.39
CA ASP A 409 -2.38 -3.66 16.00
C ASP A 409 -2.45 -4.76 17.09
N TYR A 410 -1.31 -5.12 17.71
CA TYR A 410 -1.30 -6.08 18.83
C TYR A 410 -2.10 -5.57 20.04
N ILE A 411 -1.91 -4.32 20.46
CA ILE A 411 -2.66 -3.74 21.58
C ILE A 411 -4.17 -3.73 21.27
N GLN A 412 -4.56 -3.44 20.03
CA GLN A 412 -5.95 -3.47 19.61
C GLN A 412 -6.55 -4.89 19.70
N ASP A 413 -5.80 -5.89 19.25
CA ASP A 413 -6.21 -7.31 19.34
C ASP A 413 -6.30 -7.77 20.80
N SER A 414 -5.30 -7.42 21.63
CA SER A 414 -5.29 -7.73 23.06
C SER A 414 -6.47 -7.10 23.78
N ALA A 415 -6.91 -5.90 23.40
CA ALA A 415 -8.08 -5.25 24.00
C ALA A 415 -9.39 -6.02 23.82
N GLN A 416 -9.49 -6.84 22.79
CA GLN A 416 -10.66 -7.69 22.53
C GLN A 416 -10.62 -9.00 23.33
N GLN A 417 -9.42 -9.46 23.69
CA GLN A 417 -9.19 -10.77 24.33
C GLN A 417 -8.98 -10.65 25.84
N ASP A 418 -8.36 -9.56 26.29
CA ASP A 418 -8.02 -9.29 27.69
C ASP A 418 -8.97 -8.25 28.28
N ARG A 419 -9.65 -8.65 29.35
CA ARG A 419 -10.67 -7.82 30.02
C ARG A 419 -10.09 -6.59 30.72
N GLU A 420 -8.88 -6.67 31.27
CA GLU A 420 -8.25 -5.55 31.98
C GLU A 420 -7.75 -4.49 31.00
N ILE A 421 -7.10 -4.92 29.91
CA ILE A 421 -6.68 -4.05 28.80
C ILE A 421 -7.92 -3.41 28.16
N GLY A 422 -8.92 -4.21 27.83
CA GLY A 422 -10.19 -3.74 27.25
C GLY A 422 -10.88 -2.71 28.15
N LYS A 423 -10.93 -2.94 29.47
CA LYS A 423 -11.49 -2.00 30.45
C LYS A 423 -10.70 -0.68 30.46
N MET A 424 -9.38 -0.73 30.52
CA MET A 424 -8.52 0.46 30.52
C MET A 424 -8.79 1.37 29.31
N LEU A 425 -8.86 0.79 28.11
CA LEU A 425 -9.16 1.50 26.86
C LEU A 425 -10.60 2.04 26.83
N THR A 426 -11.54 1.24 27.32
CA THR A 426 -12.96 1.60 27.42
C THR A 426 -13.23 2.59 28.55
N GLU A 427 -12.33 2.87 29.48
CA GLU A 427 -12.57 3.88 30.54
C GLU A 427 -11.84 5.19 30.27
N ALA A 428 -10.77 5.16 29.45
CA ALA A 428 -10.03 6.34 29.06
C ALA A 428 -10.95 7.38 28.37
N ARG A 429 -10.84 8.64 28.79
CA ARG A 429 -11.51 9.81 28.18
C ARG A 429 -10.51 10.76 27.53
N ARG A 430 -9.29 10.84 28.09
CA ARG A 430 -8.16 11.61 27.57
C ARG A 430 -7.01 10.67 27.26
N VAL A 431 -6.60 10.62 25.99
CA VAL A 431 -5.59 9.69 25.50
C VAL A 431 -4.44 10.47 24.87
N LEU A 432 -3.21 10.14 25.28
CA LEU A 432 -1.98 10.63 24.66
C LEU A 432 -1.46 9.61 23.65
N ILE A 433 -1.01 10.07 22.49
CA ILE A 433 -0.26 9.28 21.51
C ILE A 433 1.05 10.01 21.24
N ALA A 434 2.16 9.55 21.81
CA ALA A 434 3.45 10.20 21.67
C ALA A 434 4.37 9.40 20.73
N ASN A 435 4.90 10.07 19.71
CA ASN A 435 5.79 9.52 18.69
C ASN A 435 5.21 8.32 17.90
N GLY A 436 3.88 8.12 17.94
CA GLY A 436 3.16 7.06 17.22
C GLY A 436 2.65 7.50 15.84
N ASP A 437 3.46 8.23 15.07
CA ASP A 437 3.04 8.93 13.85
C ASP A 437 2.43 8.02 12.77
N ALA A 438 2.83 6.75 12.71
CA ALA A 438 2.32 5.79 11.74
C ALA A 438 1.00 5.10 12.17
N VAL A 439 0.57 5.29 13.43
CA VAL A 439 -0.49 4.49 14.07
C VAL A 439 -1.55 5.30 14.79
N ILE A 440 -1.56 6.63 14.63
CA ILE A 440 -2.51 7.52 15.31
C ILE A 440 -3.96 7.05 15.09
N ALA A 441 -4.35 6.70 13.87
CA ALA A 441 -5.71 6.23 13.57
C ALA A 441 -6.02 4.86 14.20
N THR A 442 -5.03 3.96 14.31
CA THR A 442 -5.17 2.66 15.01
C THR A 442 -5.42 2.86 16.50
N CYS A 443 -4.78 3.86 17.11
CA CYS A 443 -4.93 4.21 18.53
C CYS A 443 -6.24 4.96 18.86
N VAL A 444 -7.05 5.32 17.86
CA VAL A 444 -8.32 6.05 18.02
C VAL A 444 -9.49 5.12 17.69
N PRO A 445 -10.02 4.36 18.67
CA PRO A 445 -11.25 3.61 18.47
C PRO A 445 -12.44 4.55 18.23
N PHE A 446 -13.23 4.22 17.22
CA PHE A 446 -14.45 4.93 16.83
C PHE A 446 -15.70 4.28 17.46
N ASP A 447 -15.65 4.01 18.76
CA ASP A 447 -16.75 3.50 19.58
C ASP A 447 -17.55 4.64 20.26
N ARG A 448 -16.86 5.73 20.63
CA ARG A 448 -17.46 6.89 21.31
C ARG A 448 -16.55 8.13 21.22
N PRO A 449 -17.05 9.34 21.49
CA PRO A 449 -16.20 10.52 21.55
C PRO A 449 -15.22 10.48 22.74
N ARG A 450 -13.94 10.78 22.48
CA ARG A 450 -12.88 10.98 23.48
C ARG A 450 -11.97 12.13 23.05
N ASN A 451 -11.15 12.63 23.97
CA ASN A 451 -10.12 13.61 23.69
C ASN A 451 -8.79 12.91 23.43
N TYR A 452 -8.19 13.16 22.27
CA TYR A 452 -6.91 12.61 21.86
C TYR A 452 -5.91 13.74 21.62
N THR A 453 -4.74 13.62 22.21
CA THR A 453 -3.58 14.47 21.90
C THR A 453 -2.52 13.58 21.28
N ALA A 454 -2.10 13.88 20.06
CA ALA A 454 -0.94 13.25 19.45
C ALA A 454 0.25 14.21 19.42
N TRP A 455 1.40 13.78 19.90
CA TRP A 455 2.67 14.49 19.72
C TRP A 455 3.36 13.91 18.48
N VAL A 456 3.48 14.76 17.47
CA VAL A 456 3.87 14.40 16.12
C VAL A 456 5.33 14.73 15.87
N SER A 457 6.08 13.73 15.42
CA SER A 457 7.49 13.89 15.03
C SER A 457 7.70 13.77 13.51
N VAL A 458 6.83 13.03 12.82
CA VAL A 458 6.84 12.85 11.35
C VAL A 458 5.55 13.39 10.74
N PRO A 459 5.53 14.68 10.33
CA PRO A 459 4.33 15.35 9.84
C PRO A 459 3.61 14.67 8.68
N ALA A 460 4.36 14.14 7.70
CA ALA A 460 3.78 13.51 6.51
C ALA A 460 2.96 12.25 6.84
N LEU A 461 3.42 11.45 7.81
CA LEU A 461 2.66 10.29 8.31
C LEU A 461 1.42 10.76 9.11
N ALA A 462 1.58 11.74 9.99
CA ALA A 462 0.45 12.30 10.74
C ALA A 462 -0.62 12.89 9.81
N GLN A 463 -0.24 13.49 8.67
CA GLN A 463 -1.18 13.94 7.64
C GLN A 463 -2.01 12.77 7.08
N LYS A 464 -1.38 11.63 6.76
CA LYS A 464 -2.12 10.42 6.33
C LYS A 464 -3.07 9.91 7.39
N GLN A 465 -2.64 9.92 8.65
CA GLN A 465 -3.50 9.54 9.77
C GLN A 465 -4.70 10.50 9.93
N ALA A 466 -4.50 11.82 9.81
CA ALA A 466 -5.58 12.80 9.86
C ALA A 466 -6.61 12.60 8.74
N GLN A 467 -6.15 12.34 7.52
CA GLN A 467 -7.00 12.05 6.35
C GLN A 467 -7.77 10.73 6.55
N GLN A 468 -7.15 9.72 7.14
CA GLN A 468 -7.80 8.44 7.49
C GLN A 468 -8.86 8.63 8.57
N LEU A 469 -8.55 9.33 9.67
CA LEU A 469 -9.50 9.65 10.75
C LEU A 469 -10.73 10.38 10.19
N TRP A 470 -10.50 11.39 9.34
CA TRP A 470 -11.58 12.12 8.67
C TRP A 470 -12.44 11.19 7.80
N THR A 471 -11.82 10.29 7.04
CA THR A 471 -12.54 9.36 6.15
C THR A 471 -13.41 8.39 6.95
N ILE A 472 -12.91 7.89 8.08
CA ILE A 472 -13.68 7.03 9.00
C ILE A 472 -14.88 7.82 9.55
N CYS A 473 -14.66 9.04 10.06
CA CYS A 473 -15.74 9.90 10.54
C CYS A 473 -16.78 10.23 9.47
N ALA A 474 -16.36 10.46 8.22
CA ALA A 474 -17.27 10.70 7.11
C ALA A 474 -18.14 9.47 6.80
N GLY A 475 -17.56 8.27 6.83
CA GLY A 475 -18.30 7.01 6.68
C GLY A 475 -19.31 6.76 7.81
N LEU A 476 -18.95 7.10 9.04
CA LEU A 476 -19.82 6.99 10.22
C LEU A 476 -20.80 8.15 10.38
N LYS A 477 -20.65 9.21 9.58
CA LYS A 477 -21.35 10.50 9.74
C LYS A 477 -21.15 11.15 11.12
N ARG A 478 -19.95 11.03 11.70
CA ARG A 478 -19.58 11.51 13.05
C ARG A 478 -18.43 12.51 13.05
N TRP A 479 -18.56 13.61 12.33
CA TRP A 479 -17.55 14.68 12.31
C TRP A 479 -17.37 15.35 13.68
N ASP A 480 -18.39 15.30 14.54
CA ASP A 480 -18.32 15.78 15.93
C ASP A 480 -17.18 15.12 16.72
N TRP A 481 -16.79 13.90 16.37
CA TRP A 481 -15.70 13.19 17.05
C TRP A 481 -14.31 13.72 16.72
N LEU A 482 -14.14 14.34 15.54
CA LEU A 482 -12.87 14.93 15.16
C LEU A 482 -12.51 16.14 16.03
N ALA A 483 -13.50 16.82 16.62
CA ALA A 483 -13.27 17.99 17.47
C ALA A 483 -12.40 17.68 18.69
N GLY A 484 -12.47 16.44 19.20
CA GLY A 484 -11.69 15.94 20.32
C GLY A 484 -10.26 15.52 19.97
N ILE A 485 -9.88 15.50 18.70
CA ILE A 485 -8.55 15.03 18.24
C ILE A 485 -7.66 16.22 17.93
N LYS A 486 -6.46 16.25 18.51
CA LYS A 486 -5.46 17.32 18.35
C LYS A 486 -4.09 16.72 18.05
N LEU A 487 -3.55 17.03 16.87
CA LEU A 487 -2.20 16.68 16.44
C LEU A 487 -1.30 17.89 16.65
N ARG A 488 -0.33 17.77 17.57
CA ARG A 488 0.61 18.83 17.93
C ARG A 488 2.00 18.42 17.49
N LEU A 489 2.69 19.28 16.76
CA LEU A 489 4.09 19.03 16.45
C LEU A 489 4.94 19.15 17.71
N ASP A 490 5.93 18.27 17.85
CA ASP A 490 6.91 18.41 18.91
C ASP A 490 7.82 19.61 18.63
N GLY A 491 7.51 20.73 19.27
CA GLY A 491 8.31 21.95 19.18
C GLY A 491 9.56 21.81 20.02
N LYS A 492 10.70 21.46 19.39
CA LYS A 492 12.00 21.80 19.97
C LYS A 492 12.11 23.34 20.02
N GLY A 493 11.74 23.94 21.15
CA GLY A 493 12.07 25.34 21.46
C GLY A 493 10.91 26.32 21.71
N GLY A 494 9.85 25.92 22.41
CA GLY A 494 8.84 26.87 22.92
C GLY A 494 8.61 26.68 24.41
N THR A 495 9.01 27.66 25.22
CA THR A 495 8.81 27.76 26.68
C THR A 495 7.35 27.96 27.11
N ASP A 496 6.40 27.75 26.21
CA ASP A 496 4.97 27.95 26.45
C ASP A 496 4.23 26.64 26.14
N ARG A 497 4.63 25.56 26.83
CA ARG A 497 3.77 24.37 26.95
C ARG A 497 2.64 24.78 27.92
N PRO A 498 1.38 25.03 27.49
CA PRO A 498 0.28 25.18 28.43
C PRO A 498 0.28 23.96 29.36
N SER A 499 -0.05 24.17 30.65
CA SER A 499 -0.07 23.14 31.69
C SER A 499 -0.48 21.79 31.11
N PRO A 500 0.30 20.70 31.28
CA PRO A 500 0.04 19.45 30.61
C PRO A 500 -1.36 18.97 31.00
N ASP A 501 -2.25 18.88 30.02
CA ASP A 501 -3.49 18.14 30.20
C ASP A 501 -3.10 16.75 30.69
N LEU A 502 -3.59 16.37 31.87
CA LEU A 502 -3.35 15.03 32.39
C LEU A 502 -4.21 14.03 31.59
N HIS A 503 -3.58 12.93 31.18
CA HIS A 503 -4.19 11.88 30.38
C HIS A 503 -4.49 10.65 31.24
N ASP A 504 -5.52 9.90 30.84
CA ASP A 504 -5.96 8.66 31.49
C ASP A 504 -5.18 7.46 30.96
N LEU A 505 -4.79 7.53 29.68
CA LEU A 505 -4.08 6.51 28.94
C LEU A 505 -3.03 7.16 28.02
N ALA A 506 -1.87 6.53 27.86
CA ALA A 506 -0.87 6.92 26.88
C ALA A 506 -0.40 5.74 26.01
N TYR A 507 -0.31 5.95 24.70
CA TYR A 507 0.54 5.19 23.80
C TYR A 507 1.84 5.97 23.64
N PHE A 508 2.96 5.43 24.11
CA PHE A 508 4.21 6.16 24.20
C PHE A 508 5.34 5.38 23.54
N TRP A 509 5.83 5.90 22.41
CA TRP A 509 6.98 5.34 21.73
C TRP A 509 8.25 6.11 22.11
N ILE A 510 9.24 5.41 22.67
CA ILE A 510 10.56 5.98 22.94
C ILE A 510 11.35 5.97 21.61
N PRO A 511 11.74 7.13 21.06
CA PRO A 511 12.44 7.19 19.78
C PRO A 511 13.73 6.39 19.80
N TYR A 512 14.07 5.73 18.68
CA TYR A 512 15.31 4.95 18.56
C TYR A 512 16.55 5.79 18.80
N ALA A 513 16.48 7.09 18.50
CA ALA A 513 17.56 8.05 18.74
C ALA A 513 17.91 8.24 20.24
N VAL A 514 16.99 7.93 21.16
CA VAL A 514 17.26 7.93 22.61
C VAL A 514 18.19 6.76 22.99
N GLY A 515 18.08 5.64 22.28
CA GLY A 515 18.92 4.46 22.49
C GLY A 515 18.81 3.91 23.92
N ALA A 516 19.93 3.44 24.47
CA ALA A 516 20.03 2.93 25.83
C ALA A 516 20.61 3.95 26.82
N ASP A 517 20.65 5.24 26.47
CA ASP A 517 21.19 6.30 27.33
C ASP A 517 20.29 6.49 28.57
N PRO A 518 20.77 6.20 29.79
CA PRO A 518 19.95 6.27 30.99
C PRO A 518 19.38 7.66 31.28
N VAL A 519 20.09 8.74 30.92
CA VAL A 519 19.67 10.12 31.16
C VAL A 519 18.53 10.48 30.23
N LEU A 520 18.68 10.17 28.95
CA LEU A 520 17.63 10.42 27.95
C LEU A 520 16.40 9.55 28.20
N LEU A 521 16.58 8.30 28.64
CA LEU A 521 15.48 7.42 29.02
C LEU A 521 14.73 7.94 30.25
N ALA A 522 15.46 8.35 31.29
CA ALA A 522 14.84 8.96 32.47
C ALA A 522 14.08 10.25 32.11
N SER A 523 14.61 11.06 31.20
CA SER A 523 13.93 12.25 30.68
C SER A 523 12.63 11.89 29.96
N ALA A 524 12.68 10.93 29.02
CA ALA A 524 11.51 10.51 28.25
C ALA A 524 10.41 9.92 29.15
N VAL A 525 10.78 9.08 30.12
CA VAL A 525 9.83 8.53 31.10
C VAL A 525 9.33 9.61 32.07
N GLY A 526 10.17 10.59 32.41
CA GLY A 526 9.76 11.77 33.18
C GLY A 526 8.68 12.58 32.48
N GLU A 527 8.80 12.79 31.16
CA GLU A 527 7.76 13.45 30.36
C GLU A 527 6.44 12.67 30.36
N LEU A 528 6.50 11.35 30.19
CA LEU A 528 5.32 10.48 30.32
C LEU A 528 4.70 10.58 31.72
N GLY A 529 5.53 10.58 32.76
CA GLY A 529 5.12 10.77 34.15
C GLY A 529 4.41 12.10 34.36
N GLY A 530 4.92 13.19 33.78
CA GLY A 530 4.27 14.52 33.84
C GLY A 530 2.94 14.59 33.11
N ALA A 531 2.74 13.79 32.05
CA ALA A 531 1.55 13.81 31.21
C ALA A 531 0.41 12.89 31.67
N LEU A 532 0.68 11.93 32.56
CA LEU A 532 -0.32 10.96 33.07
C LEU A 532 -0.86 11.34 34.45
N ARG A 533 -2.15 11.08 34.68
CA ARG A 533 -2.75 11.13 36.03
C ARG A 533 -2.31 9.94 36.89
N SER A 534 -2.32 10.07 38.23
CA SER A 534 -2.14 8.90 39.11
C SER A 534 -3.26 7.87 38.84
N GLY A 535 -2.90 6.59 38.78
CA GLY A 535 -3.76 5.50 38.32
C GLY A 535 -3.97 5.43 36.81
N GLY A 536 -3.40 6.36 36.02
CA GLY A 536 -3.42 6.31 34.56
C GLY A 536 -2.54 5.17 34.02
N GLY A 537 -2.95 4.57 32.91
CA GLY A 537 -2.22 3.49 32.25
C GLY A 537 -1.36 3.98 31.09
N ALA A 538 -0.34 3.22 30.71
CA ALA A 538 0.41 3.45 29.48
C ALA A 538 0.86 2.16 28.82
N PHE A 539 0.85 2.16 27.49
CA PHE A 539 1.57 1.23 26.65
C PHE A 539 2.84 1.92 26.16
N VAL A 540 4.00 1.48 26.65
CA VAL A 540 5.29 2.07 26.33
C VAL A 540 6.10 1.12 25.47
N THR A 541 6.61 1.58 24.34
CA THR A 541 7.54 0.79 23.51
C THR A 541 8.92 1.41 23.54
N GLY A 542 9.93 0.62 23.86
CA GLY A 542 11.30 1.11 24.01
C GLY A 542 12.33 -0.01 24.20
N PRO A 543 13.56 0.33 24.60
CA PRO A 543 14.63 -0.65 24.80
C PRO A 543 14.33 -1.61 25.95
N ALA A 544 14.86 -2.83 25.84
CA ALA A 544 14.86 -3.81 26.91
C ALA A 544 15.58 -3.27 28.16
N GLY A 545 15.16 -3.72 29.34
CA GLY A 545 15.77 -3.33 30.61
C GLY A 545 15.05 -2.20 31.35
N LEU A 546 14.11 -1.49 30.72
CA LEU A 546 13.28 -0.47 31.41
C LEU A 546 12.48 -1.05 32.59
N GLY A 547 12.20 -2.36 32.55
CA GLY A 547 11.52 -3.12 33.59
C GLY A 547 12.02 -2.82 35.02
N ALA A 548 13.35 -2.69 35.19
CA ALA A 548 13.97 -2.47 36.50
C ALA A 548 13.76 -1.05 37.05
N PHE A 549 13.49 -0.07 36.19
CA PHE A 549 13.47 1.36 36.53
C PHE A 549 12.07 1.95 36.71
N TRP A 550 11.03 1.25 36.25
CA TRP A 550 9.64 1.73 36.36
C TRP A 550 9.27 2.14 37.79
N ARG A 551 9.66 1.33 38.79
CA ARG A 551 9.33 1.61 40.20
C ARG A 551 9.99 2.89 40.70
N SER A 552 11.27 3.12 40.37
CA SER A 552 11.97 4.36 40.73
C SER A 552 11.41 5.59 40.02
N TRP A 553 10.73 5.40 38.89
CA TRP A 553 10.09 6.46 38.12
C TRP A 553 8.60 6.66 38.44
N GLY A 554 8.10 6.04 39.51
CA GLY A 554 6.70 6.22 39.94
C GLY A 554 5.69 5.40 39.12
N PHE A 555 6.13 4.32 38.49
CA PHE A 555 5.27 3.41 37.74
C PHE A 555 5.29 1.99 38.31
N ARG A 556 4.15 1.32 38.24
CA ARG A 556 4.03 -0.12 38.44
C ARG A 556 3.99 -0.81 37.09
N LEU A 557 4.93 -1.71 36.84
CA LEU A 557 4.90 -2.60 35.69
C LEU A 557 3.77 -3.62 35.85
N ALA A 558 2.89 -3.73 34.86
CA ALA A 558 1.84 -4.75 34.80
C ALA A 558 2.35 -5.97 34.01
N TRP A 559 2.83 -5.76 32.78
CA TRP A 559 3.48 -6.79 31.98
C TRP A 559 4.44 -6.17 30.96
N GLN A 560 5.27 -7.02 30.36
CA GLN A 560 6.16 -6.65 29.25
C GLN A 560 6.25 -7.80 28.26
N GLU A 561 6.44 -7.48 26.98
CA GLU A 561 6.60 -8.47 25.92
C GLU A 561 7.58 -7.96 24.85
N PRO A 562 8.57 -8.77 24.44
CA PRO A 562 9.42 -8.44 23.30
C PRO A 562 8.60 -8.27 22.02
N VAL A 563 8.90 -7.22 21.23
CA VAL A 563 8.10 -6.93 20.03
C VAL A 563 8.28 -8.02 18.96
N ASP A 564 9.43 -8.70 18.96
CA ASP A 564 9.72 -9.80 18.03
C ASP A 564 8.95 -11.10 18.34
N THR A 565 8.35 -11.22 19.53
CA THR A 565 7.49 -12.35 19.90
C THR A 565 6.03 -12.12 19.59
N LEU A 566 5.62 -10.88 19.26
CA LEU A 566 4.22 -10.54 19.00
C LEU A 566 3.66 -11.30 17.79
N PRO A 567 2.40 -11.79 17.85
CA PRO A 567 1.75 -12.45 16.72
C PRO A 567 1.74 -11.60 15.44
N THR A 568 1.57 -10.29 15.57
CA THR A 568 1.57 -9.31 14.47
C THR A 568 2.90 -9.29 13.71
N PHE A 569 4.03 -9.30 14.42
CA PHE A 569 5.36 -9.37 13.79
C PHE A 569 5.66 -10.77 13.24
N ARG A 570 5.26 -11.83 13.96
CA ARG A 570 5.40 -13.21 13.45
C ARG A 570 4.64 -13.40 12.14
N MET A 571 3.43 -12.85 12.03
CA MET A 571 2.66 -12.87 10.79
C MET A 571 3.38 -12.11 9.66
N HIS A 572 4.00 -10.97 9.95
CA HIS A 572 4.83 -10.25 8.98
C HIS A 572 6.01 -11.09 8.46
N ARG A 573 6.63 -11.89 9.32
CA ARG A 573 7.72 -12.81 8.92
C ARG A 573 7.27 -13.95 8.01
N ASN A 574 5.98 -14.25 7.90
CA ASN A 574 5.48 -15.16 6.87
C ASN A 574 5.62 -14.56 5.46
N VAL A 575 5.61 -13.23 5.35
CA VAL A 575 5.84 -12.50 4.11
C VAL A 575 7.33 -12.26 3.89
N LEU A 576 8.02 -11.73 4.91
CA LEU A 576 9.44 -11.39 4.89
C LEU A 576 10.20 -12.17 5.98
N PRO A 577 10.64 -13.42 5.73
CA PRO A 577 11.22 -14.30 6.75
C PRO A 577 12.48 -13.75 7.44
N LYS A 578 13.23 -12.92 6.70
CA LYS A 578 14.47 -12.28 7.13
C LYS A 578 14.25 -10.97 7.90
N ALA A 579 13.03 -10.44 7.98
CA ALA A 579 12.75 -9.18 8.66
C ALA A 579 13.30 -9.18 10.10
N THR A 580 13.99 -8.09 10.45
CA THR A 580 14.55 -7.88 11.79
C THR A 580 14.02 -6.58 12.39
N LEU A 581 13.80 -6.58 13.71
CA LEU A 581 13.44 -5.38 14.47
C LEU A 581 14.67 -4.83 15.20
N LYS A 582 14.51 -3.62 15.75
CA LYS A 582 15.49 -3.07 16.68
C LYS A 582 15.78 -4.06 17.81
N ALA A 583 17.05 -4.38 18.01
CA ALA A 583 17.45 -5.30 19.06
C ALA A 583 16.94 -4.85 20.44
N GLY A 584 16.26 -5.75 21.15
CA GLY A 584 15.70 -5.48 22.47
C GLY A 584 14.45 -4.59 22.48
N LEU A 585 13.82 -4.31 21.34
CA LEU A 585 12.55 -3.57 21.32
C LEU A 585 11.47 -4.32 22.12
N THR A 586 10.94 -3.67 23.15
CA THR A 586 10.02 -4.27 24.12
C THR A 586 8.80 -3.38 24.32
N LEU A 587 7.62 -3.99 24.36
CA LEU A 587 6.36 -3.36 24.75
C LEU A 587 6.13 -3.57 26.25
N TYR A 588 5.77 -2.52 26.96
CA TYR A 588 5.47 -2.50 28.39
C TYR A 588 4.06 -1.98 28.61
N GLN A 589 3.31 -2.62 29.51
CA GLN A 589 2.14 -2.00 30.13
C GLN A 589 2.51 -1.53 31.53
N VAL A 590 2.36 -0.23 31.80
CA VAL A 590 2.67 0.37 33.09
C VAL A 590 1.49 1.19 33.61
N ILE A 591 1.42 1.36 34.93
CA ILE A 591 0.39 2.16 35.61
C ILE A 591 1.11 3.16 36.51
N LYS A 592 0.77 4.45 36.40
CA LYS A 592 1.33 5.50 37.25
C LYS A 592 0.81 5.34 38.68
N VAL A 593 1.72 5.34 39.65
CA VAL A 593 1.42 5.23 41.09
C VAL A 593 1.27 6.62 41.69
#